data_AF-A0A9P8B898-F1
#
_entry.id   AF-A0A9P8B898-F1
#
_cell.length_a   1.000
_cell.length_b   1.000
_cell.length_c   1.000
_cell.angle_alpha   90.00
_cell.angle_beta   90.00
_cell.angle_gamma   90.00
#
_symmetry.space_group_name_H-M   'P 1'
#
loop_
_entity.id
_entity.type
_entity.pdbx_description
1 polymer ?
#
loop_
_entity_poly.entity_id
_entity_poly.type
_entity_poly.pdbx_seq_one_letter_code
_entity_poly.pdbx_strand_id
1 'polypeptide(L)'
;MISFSSISASIQMGGQDLEHFQPEFDKETKTMTCWIPSEAGKCYSIWWQQDIDTSPGAFIASQVYLDDSEEMKAGVITGFYGCRSTEHDAVFISSMQQWPFMFANINLMGEA
;
A
#
# COMPACT_ATOMS: atom_id res chain seq x y z
N MET A 1 -8.08 -6.66 3.95
CA MET A 1 -6.73 -6.90 4.53
C MET A 1 -6.08 -8.19 4.04
N ILE A 2 -4.76 -8.14 3.80
CA ILE A 2 -3.87 -9.25 3.40
C ILE A 2 -2.88 -9.48 4.54
N SER A 3 -2.54 -10.72 4.85
CA SER A 3 -1.63 -11.04 5.96
C SER A 3 -0.51 -11.99 5.53
N PHE A 4 0.71 -11.67 5.94
CA PHE A 4 1.89 -12.52 5.83
C PHE A 4 2.62 -12.59 7.17
N SER A 5 2.61 -13.78 7.80
CA SER A 5 3.13 -13.97 9.15
C SER A 5 2.47 -13.00 10.15
N SER A 6 3.26 -12.20 10.88
CA SER A 6 2.81 -11.21 11.85
C SER A 6 2.57 -9.81 11.26
N ILE A 7 2.55 -9.68 9.93
CA ILE A 7 2.37 -8.40 9.24
C ILE A 7 1.16 -8.48 8.33
N SER A 8 0.31 -7.47 8.40
CA SER A 8 -0.84 -7.30 7.53
C SER A 8 -0.77 -5.97 6.78
N ALA A 9 -1.32 -5.95 5.58
CA ALA A 9 -1.48 -4.74 4.77
C ALA A 9 -2.89 -4.68 4.16
N SER A 10 -3.44 -3.49 4.01
CA SER A 10 -4.66 -3.24 3.24
C SER A 10 -4.52 -1.96 2.43
N ILE A 11 -5.28 -1.89 1.33
CA ILE A 11 -5.52 -0.62 0.64
C ILE A 11 -6.85 -0.08 1.15
N GLN A 12 -6.88 1.20 1.50
CA GLN A 12 -8.04 1.89 2.00
C GLN A 12 -8.46 3.04 1.08
N MET A 13 -9.74 3.35 1.08
CA MET A 13 -10.30 4.55 0.49
C MET A 13 -11.17 5.24 1.54
N GLY A 14 -10.80 6.46 1.94
CA GLY A 14 -11.50 7.18 3.01
C GLY A 14 -11.49 6.44 4.36
N GLY A 15 -10.39 5.75 4.68
CA GLY A 15 -10.24 4.97 5.92
C GLY A 15 -11.00 3.63 5.95
N GLN A 16 -11.60 3.22 4.83
CA GLN A 16 -12.27 1.93 4.69
C GLN A 16 -11.44 0.98 3.85
N ASP A 17 -11.21 -0.24 4.38
CA ASP A 17 -10.56 -1.34 3.66
C ASP A 17 -11.31 -1.67 2.37
N LEU A 18 -10.58 -1.72 1.26
CA LEU A 18 -11.10 -2.18 -0.02
C LEU A 18 -11.11 -3.71 -0.11
N GLU A 19 -12.03 -4.21 -0.92
CA GLU A 19 -12.07 -5.63 -1.30
C GLU A 19 -10.90 -5.95 -2.24
N HIS A 20 -10.29 -7.12 -2.04
CA HIS A 20 -9.22 -7.63 -2.89
C HIS A 20 -9.78 -8.74 -3.78
N PHE A 21 -9.68 -8.56 -5.10
CA PHE A 21 -10.13 -9.53 -6.09
C PHE A 21 -8.96 -10.35 -6.66
N GLN A 22 -9.22 -11.63 -6.92
CA GLN A 22 -8.25 -12.59 -7.47
C GLN A 22 -6.87 -12.53 -6.77
N PRO A 23 -6.82 -12.75 -5.44
CA PRO A 23 -5.53 -12.80 -4.76
C PRO A 23 -4.74 -14.02 -5.24
N GLU A 24 -3.55 -13.77 -5.78
CA GLU A 24 -2.60 -14.77 -6.21
C GLU A 24 -1.37 -14.71 -5.30
N PHE A 25 -0.94 -15.86 -4.78
CA PHE A 25 0.22 -15.95 -3.90
C PHE A 25 1.30 -16.84 -4.50
N ASP A 26 2.47 -16.24 -4.71
CA ASP A 26 3.68 -16.95 -5.07
C ASP A 26 4.48 -17.29 -3.79
N LYS A 27 4.56 -18.58 -3.49
CA LYS A 27 5.28 -19.11 -2.33
C LYS A 27 6.79 -18.97 -2.43
N GLU A 28 7.34 -18.99 -3.64
CA GLU A 28 8.78 -18.93 -3.87
C GLU A 28 9.29 -17.51 -3.63
N THR A 29 8.63 -16.52 -4.23
CA THR A 29 9.01 -15.11 -4.08
C THR A 29 8.37 -14.45 -2.84
N LYS A 30 7.41 -15.11 -2.19
CA LYS A 30 6.59 -14.55 -1.10
C LYS A 30 5.83 -13.29 -1.51
N THR A 31 5.44 -13.25 -2.78
CA THR A 31 4.71 -12.14 -3.39
C THR A 31 3.23 -12.45 -3.40
N MET A 32 2.41 -11.45 -3.10
CA MET A 32 0.98 -11.54 -3.31
C MET A 32 0.53 -10.44 -4.27
N THR A 33 -0.24 -10.82 -5.28
CA THR A 33 -0.82 -9.91 -6.28
C THR A 33 -2.34 -9.95 -6.15
N CYS A 34 -2.99 -8.81 -6.26
CA CYS A 34 -4.46 -8.73 -6.23
C CYS A 34 -4.94 -7.48 -6.98
N TRP A 35 -6.21 -7.50 -7.37
CA TRP A 35 -6.91 -6.34 -7.92
C TRP A 35 -7.73 -5.64 -6.83
N ILE A 36 -7.88 -4.33 -6.96
CA ILE A 36 -8.75 -3.50 -6.10
C ILE A 36 -9.70 -2.67 -6.97
N PRO A 37 -10.85 -2.23 -6.44
CA PRO A 37 -11.69 -1.25 -7.13
C PRO A 37 -10.92 0.05 -7.41
N SER A 38 -10.90 0.47 -8.67
CA SER A 38 -10.41 1.78 -9.06
C SER A 38 -11.57 2.77 -9.23
N GLU A 39 -11.43 3.94 -8.61
CA GLU A 39 -12.34 5.07 -8.71
C GLU A 39 -11.52 6.31 -9.06
N ALA A 40 -11.85 6.91 -10.20
CA ALA A 40 -11.09 8.05 -10.70
C ALA A 40 -11.22 9.26 -9.76
N GLY A 41 -10.08 9.93 -9.49
CA GLY A 41 -10.03 11.10 -8.60
C GLY A 41 -10.20 10.80 -7.11
N LYS A 42 -10.28 9.52 -6.70
CA LYS A 42 -10.27 9.13 -5.29
C LYS A 42 -8.84 8.93 -4.80
N CYS A 43 -8.58 9.35 -3.56
CA CYS A 43 -7.34 9.07 -2.87
C CYS A 43 -7.42 7.70 -2.18
N TYR A 44 -6.32 6.99 -2.24
CA TYR A 44 -6.11 5.71 -1.59
C TYR A 44 -5.04 5.86 -0.54
N SER A 45 -5.06 4.96 0.45
CA SER A 45 -3.97 4.81 1.39
C SER A 45 -3.60 3.36 1.57
N ILE A 46 -2.35 3.10 1.88
CA ILE A 46 -1.87 1.79 2.29
C ILE A 46 -1.82 1.81 3.82
N TRP A 47 -2.46 0.83 4.43
CA TRP A 47 -2.48 0.62 5.87
C TRP A 47 -1.70 -0.64 6.21
N TRP A 48 -0.71 -0.54 7.08
CA TRP A 48 0.01 -1.71 7.61
C TRP A 48 -0.36 -1.92 9.06
N GLN A 49 -0.37 -3.17 9.48
CA GLN A 49 -0.61 -3.58 10.85
C GLN A 49 0.36 -4.69 11.25
N GLN A 50 0.90 -4.62 12.46
CA GLN A 50 1.75 -5.67 13.04
C GLN A 50 1.02 -6.38 14.17
N ASP A 51 1.08 -7.71 14.18
CA ASP A 51 0.67 -8.53 15.32
C ASP A 51 1.74 -8.47 16.43
N ILE A 52 1.31 -8.06 17.61
CA ILE A 52 2.19 -7.77 18.76
C ILE A 52 2.67 -9.04 19.46
N ASP A 53 1.91 -10.13 19.35
CA ASP A 53 2.15 -11.36 20.10
C ASP A 53 3.28 -12.20 19.49
N THR A 54 3.64 -11.93 18.23
CA THR A 54 4.59 -12.75 17.48
C THR A 54 6.02 -12.19 17.47
N SER A 55 6.22 -10.89 17.72
CA SER A 55 7.55 -10.26 17.63
C SER A 55 7.64 -8.87 18.28
N PRO A 56 7.74 -8.76 19.61
CA PRO A 56 8.01 -7.49 20.27
C PRO A 56 9.40 -6.95 19.86
N GLY A 57 9.42 -5.82 19.16
CA GLY A 57 10.66 -5.10 18.81
C GLY A 57 11.21 -5.34 17.39
N ALA A 58 10.45 -5.97 16.49
CA ALA A 58 10.86 -6.06 15.09
C ALA A 58 10.62 -4.72 14.37
N PHE A 59 11.68 -4.16 13.78
CA PHE A 59 11.57 -3.05 12.85
C PHE A 59 11.00 -3.57 11.52
N ILE A 60 9.79 -3.15 11.18
CA ILE A 60 9.23 -3.31 9.84
C ILE A 60 9.66 -2.10 9.05
N ALA A 61 10.16 -2.28 7.82
CA ALA A 61 10.31 -1.21 6.84
C ALA A 61 9.46 -1.58 5.62
N SER A 62 8.73 -0.61 5.06
CA SER A 62 7.99 -0.79 3.80
C SER A 62 8.59 0.03 2.69
N GLN A 63 8.40 -0.43 1.46
CA GLN A 63 8.72 0.33 0.26
C GLN A 63 7.50 0.29 -0.64
N VAL A 64 7.15 1.43 -1.22
CA VAL A 64 6.01 1.57 -2.12
C VAL A 64 6.53 1.99 -3.48
N TYR A 65 6.06 1.29 -4.50
CA TYR A 65 6.35 1.53 -5.91
C TYR A 65 5.02 1.81 -6.62
N LEU A 66 5.01 2.78 -7.53
CA LEU A 66 3.83 3.13 -8.33
C LEU A 66 4.18 3.01 -9.81
N ASP A 67 3.25 2.50 -10.62
CA ASP A 67 3.36 2.47 -12.09
C ASP A 67 4.69 1.91 -12.61
N ASP A 68 5.14 0.80 -12.03
CA ASP A 68 6.43 0.15 -12.34
C ASP A 68 7.66 1.05 -12.20
N SER A 69 7.58 2.13 -11.41
CA SER A 69 8.72 3.02 -11.19
C SER A 69 9.86 2.27 -10.50
N GLU A 70 11.03 2.15 -11.14
CA GLU A 70 12.25 1.64 -10.51
C GLU A 70 12.76 2.58 -9.39
N GLU A 71 12.28 3.82 -9.39
CA GLU A 71 12.64 4.82 -8.38
C GLU A 71 11.86 4.58 -7.08
N MET A 72 12.60 4.11 -6.08
CA MET A 72 12.17 3.86 -4.71
C MET A 72 11.48 5.09 -4.09
N LYS A 73 10.23 4.94 -3.65
CA LYS A 73 9.53 5.96 -2.86
C LYS A 73 9.19 5.40 -1.49
N ALA A 74 10.24 5.18 -0.70
CA ALA A 74 10.15 4.50 0.58
C ALA A 74 9.44 5.35 1.64
N GLY A 75 8.33 4.83 2.16
CA GLY A 75 7.87 5.13 3.51
C GLY A 75 8.54 4.17 4.48
N VAL A 76 9.65 4.57 5.11
CA VAL A 76 10.27 3.74 6.15
C VAL A 76 9.33 3.70 7.35
N ILE A 77 8.66 2.58 7.52
CA ILE A 77 8.05 2.22 8.80
C ILE A 77 9.23 2.15 9.79
N THR A 78 9.15 2.91 10.87
CA THR A 78 9.95 2.63 12.06
C THR A 78 8.93 2.33 13.14
N GLY A 79 8.65 1.04 13.31
CA GLY A 79 7.92 0.55 14.47
C GLY A 79 8.76 0.82 15.72
N PHE A 80 8.72 2.04 16.24
CA PHE A 80 9.09 2.29 17.62
C PHE A 80 8.09 1.56 18.50
N TYR A 81 8.58 0.95 19.58
CA TYR A 81 7.81 0.31 20.66
C TYR A 81 6.38 0.87 20.77
N GLY A 82 5.39 0.10 20.29
CA GLY A 82 3.97 0.40 20.46
C GLY A 82 3.21 0.93 19.24
N CYS A 83 3.86 1.27 18.12
CA CYS A 83 3.12 1.64 16.90
C CYS A 83 2.57 0.39 16.19
N ARG A 84 1.26 0.13 16.36
CA ARG A 84 0.58 -1.08 15.86
C ARG A 84 0.19 -1.01 14.39
N SER A 85 0.09 0.21 13.87
CA SER A 85 -0.33 0.46 12.50
C SER A 85 0.20 1.77 11.98
N THR A 86 0.30 1.88 10.67
CA THR A 86 0.70 3.10 9.97
C THR A 86 -0.07 3.21 8.68
N GLU A 87 -0.30 4.44 8.26
CA GLU A 87 -1.01 4.77 7.02
C GLU A 87 -0.10 5.63 6.15
N HIS A 88 -0.11 5.36 4.85
CA HIS A 88 0.51 6.22 3.84
C HIS A 88 -0.47 6.47 2.71
N ASP A 89 -0.70 7.72 2.34
CA ASP A 89 -1.63 8.14 1.28
C ASP A 89 -0.90 8.73 0.05
N ALA A 90 0.42 8.84 0.13
CA ALA A 90 1.26 9.41 -0.90
C ALA A 90 2.70 8.89 -0.82
N VAL A 91 3.43 9.08 -1.92
CA VAL A 91 4.85 8.80 -2.04
C VAL A 91 5.64 10.07 -2.32
N PHE A 92 6.75 10.27 -1.63
CA PHE A 92 7.65 11.39 -1.92
C PHE A 92 8.38 11.16 -3.25
N ILE A 93 8.35 12.16 -4.12
CA ILE A 93 9.11 12.19 -5.39
C ILE A 93 10.26 13.19 -5.38
N SER A 94 10.29 14.03 -4.34
CA SER A 94 11.43 14.86 -3.98
C SER A 94 11.33 15.21 -2.49
N SER A 95 12.27 15.97 -1.95
CA SER A 95 12.21 16.47 -0.57
C SER A 95 11.04 17.44 -0.31
N MET A 96 10.39 17.96 -1.36
CA MET A 96 9.32 18.95 -1.24
C MET A 96 8.02 18.55 -1.95
N GLN A 97 8.00 17.41 -2.64
CA GLN A 97 6.87 17.01 -3.46
C GLN A 97 6.45 15.57 -3.16
N GLN A 98 5.15 15.40 -3.01
CA GLN A 98 4.49 14.11 -2.85
C GLN A 98 3.57 13.85 -4.04
N TRP A 99 3.44 12.58 -4.40
CA TRP A 99 2.48 12.10 -5.36
C TRP A 99 1.43 11.26 -4.61
N PRO A 100 0.16 11.70 -4.55
CA PRO A 100 -0.88 10.93 -3.88
C PRO A 100 -1.15 9.61 -4.60
N PHE A 101 -1.60 8.60 -3.86
CA PHE A 101 -2.18 7.39 -4.46
C PHE A 101 -3.55 7.74 -5.02
N MET A 102 -3.62 8.05 -6.31
CA MET A 102 -4.85 8.47 -6.96
C MET A 102 -4.89 7.96 -8.40
N PHE A 103 -5.97 7.31 -8.77
CA PHE A 103 -6.19 6.94 -10.16
C PHE A 103 -6.54 8.19 -10.99
N ALA A 104 -5.84 8.35 -12.11
CA ALA A 104 -6.10 9.43 -13.05
C ALA A 104 -7.51 9.32 -13.64
N ASN A 105 -8.13 10.47 -13.93
CA ASN A 105 -9.31 10.50 -14.78
C ASN A 105 -8.90 10.15 -16.21
N ILE A 106 -9.28 8.96 -16.68
CA ILE A 106 -9.14 8.60 -18.08
C ILE A 106 -10.31 9.25 -18.83
N ASN A 107 -10.02 10.34 -19.55
CA ASN A 107 -10.95 10.84 -20.55
C ASN A 107 -10.91 9.88 -21.74
N LEU A 108 -11.86 8.95 -21.81
CA LEU A 108 -12.09 8.12 -23.00
C LEU A 108 -12.67 9.01 -24.11
N MET A 109 -11.82 9.77 -24.80
CA MET A 109 -12.18 10.39 -26.07
C MET A 109 -11.73 9.48 -27.22
N GLY A 110 -12.71 8.90 -27.91
CA GLY A 110 -12.58 7.96 -29.04
C GLY A 110 -12.94 6.54 -28.59
N GLU A 111 -13.93 5.86 -29.13
CA GLU A 111 -14.23 5.68 -30.56
C GLU A 111 -15.73 5.88 -30.87
N ALA A 112 -16.00 6.51 -32.03
CA ALA A 112 -17.31 6.63 -32.67
C ALA A 112 -17.28 5.85 -33.99
#